data_AF-A0A1M3MRH8-F1
#
_entry.id   AF-A0A1M3MRH8-F1
#
_cell.length_a   1.000
_cell.length_b   1.000
_cell.length_c   1.000
_cell.angle_alpha   90.00
_cell.angle_beta   90.00
_cell.angle_gamma   90.00
#
_symmetry.space_group_name_H-M   'P 1'
#
loop_
_entity.id
_entity.type
_entity.pdbx_description
1 polymer ?
#
loop_
_entity_poly.entity_id
_entity_poly.type
_entity_poly.pdbx_seq_one_letter_code
_entity_poly.pdbx_strand_id
1 'polypeptide(L)' 'MTAKDPTTALRLVREHERRFPDGQLAQQREWLHIQALDEMGSVKEARERTEQFRKRFPGGLLLPSVERTLDAAP' A
#
# COMPACT_ATOMS: atom_id res chain seq x y z
N MET A 1 10.40 -5.48 -12.53
CA MET A 1 10.87 -4.08 -12.36
C MET A 1 10.61 -3.70 -10.91
N THR A 2 11.50 -4.11 -10.02
CA THR A 2 11.36 -3.91 -8.57
C THR A 2 11.55 -2.43 -8.27
N ALA A 3 10.67 -1.82 -7.48
CA ALA A 3 10.97 -0.54 -6.85
C ALA A 3 12.22 -0.75 -5.99
N LYS A 4 13.41 -0.46 -6.53
CA LYS A 4 14.68 -0.82 -5.87
C LYS A 4 14.96 -0.01 -4.60
N ASP A 5 14.04 0.87 -4.20
CA ASP A 5 14.11 1.64 -2.97
C ASP A 5 12.70 1.88 -2.42
N PRO A 6 12.32 1.23 -1.30
CA PRO A 6 11.01 1.41 -0.71
C PRO A 6 10.79 2.83 -0.18
N THR A 7 11.85 3.56 0.18
CA THR A 7 11.75 4.97 0.60
C THR A 7 11.30 5.87 -0.55
N THR A 8 11.89 5.68 -1.73
CA THR A 8 11.48 6.39 -2.93
C THR A 8 10.06 6.02 -3.34
N ALA A 9 9.69 4.74 -3.26
CA ALA A 9 8.33 4.29 -3.52
C ALA A 9 7.32 4.99 -2.59
N LEU A 10 7.60 4.99 -1.28
CA LEU A 10 6.78 5.63 -0.25
C LEU A 10 6.60 7.14 -0.51
N ARG A 11 7.67 7.82 -0.88
CA ARG A 11 7.63 9.25 -1.23
C ARG A 11 6.73 9.51 -2.44
N LEU A 12 6.88 8.71 -3.50
CA LEU A 12 6.12 8.88 -4.74
C LEU A 12 4.62 8.58 -4.54
N VAL A 13 4.26 7.54 -3.78
CA VAL A 13 2.85 7.24 -3.50
C VAL A 13 2.20 8.33 -2.62
N ARG A 14 2.93 8.90 -1.65
CA ARG A 14 2.45 10.05 -0.85
C ARG A 14 2.25 11.30 -1.71
N GLU A 15 3.16 11.57 -2.64
CA GLU A 15 3.00 12.68 -3.60
C GLU A 15 1.77 12.48 -4.48
N HIS A 16 1.58 11.26 -5.01
CA HIS A 16 0.41 10.93 -5.82
C HIS A 16 -0.88 11.06 -5.01
N GLU A 17 -0.93 10.59 -3.77
CA GLU A 17 -2.10 10.73 -2.91
C GLU A 17 -2.49 12.20 -2.72
N ARG A 18 -1.51 13.08 -2.48
CA ARG A 18 -1.74 14.52 -2.34
C ARG A 18 -2.27 15.17 -3.62
N ARG A 19 -1.76 14.76 -4.78
CA ARG A 19 -2.13 15.34 -6.09
C ARG A 19 -3.43 14.78 -6.65
N PHE A 20 -3.74 13.52 -6.32
CA PHE A 20 -4.86 12.75 -6.88
C PHE A 20 -5.56 11.93 -5.77
N PRO A 21 -6.20 12.60 -4.79
CA PRO A 21 -6.84 11.92 -3.66
C PRO A 21 -7.88 10.90 -4.12
N ASP A 22 -8.67 11.25 -5.13
CA ASP A 22 -9.76 10.44 -5.69
C ASP A 22 -9.44 9.86 -7.09
N GLY A 23 -8.15 9.72 -7.40
CA GLY A 23 -7.71 9.15 -8.68
C GLY A 23 -8.12 7.67 -8.85
N GLN A 24 -8.32 7.25 -10.10
CA GLN A 24 -8.74 5.89 -10.45
C GLN A 24 -7.75 4.81 -9.98
N LEU A 25 -6.49 5.17 -9.73
CA LEU A 25 -5.42 4.28 -9.27
C LEU A 25 -5.29 4.24 -7.73
N ALA A 26 -6.32 4.66 -6.98
CA ALA A 26 -6.27 4.71 -5.52
C ALA A 26 -5.99 3.33 -4.89
N GLN A 27 -6.55 2.24 -5.44
CA GLN A 27 -6.29 0.89 -4.91
C GLN A 27 -4.84 0.45 -5.15
N GLN A 28 -4.33 0.63 -6.37
CA GLN A 28 -2.95 0.29 -6.73
C GLN A 28 -1.95 1.09 -5.89
N ARG A 29 -2.22 2.39 -5.72
CA ARG A 29 -1.39 3.28 -4.90
C ARG A 29 -1.35 2.83 -3.44
N GLU A 30 -2.49 2.50 -2.85
CA GLU A 30 -2.53 2.09 -1.44
C GLU A 30 -1.82 0.74 -1.24
N TRP A 31 -1.94 -0.20 -2.18
CA TRP A 31 -1.17 -1.43 -2.13
C TRP A 31 0.35 -1.17 -2.17
N LEU A 32 0.83 -0.32 -3.09
CA LEU A 32 2.24 0.06 -3.15
C LEU A 32 2.72 0.77 -1.87
N HIS A 33 1.85 1.54 -1.21
CA HIS A 33 2.14 2.18 0.07
C HIS A 33 2.36 1.12 1.16
N ILE A 34 1.46 0.15 1.25
CA ILE A 34 1.54 -0.95 2.23
C ILE A 34 2.80 -1.78 1.98
N GLN A 35 3.12 -2.11 0.73
CA GLN A 35 4.35 -2.84 0.39
C GLN A 35 5.60 -2.06 0.79
N ALA A 36 5.67 -0.76 0.50
CA ALA A 36 6.83 0.06 0.88
C ALA A 36 7.01 0.15 2.39
N LEU A 37 5.92 0.26 3.16
CA LEU A 37 5.98 0.28 4.63
C LEU A 37 6.43 -1.06 5.19
N ASP A 38 5.95 -2.17 4.64
CA ASP A 38 6.34 -3.52 5.02
C ASP A 38 7.84 -3.78 4.76
N GLU A 39 8.31 -3.45 3.54
CA GLU A 39 9.73 -3.55 3.17
C GLU A 39 10.65 -2.66 4.04
N MET A 40 10.12 -1.58 4.61
CA MET A 40 10.84 -0.71 5.55
C MET A 40 10.73 -1.15 7.02
N GLY A 41 10.06 -2.27 7.31
CA GLY A 41 9.83 -2.76 8.68
C GLY A 41 8.80 -1.96 9.48
N SER A 42 8.05 -1.06 8.83
CA SER A 42 6.99 -0.26 9.45
C SER A 42 5.67 -1.03 9.54
N VAL A 43 5.74 -2.26 10.08
CA VAL A 43 4.65 -3.27 10.07
C VAL A 43 3.36 -2.77 10.71
N LYS A 44 3.45 -1.96 11.78
CA LYS A 44 2.27 -1.38 12.44
C LYS A 44 1.49 -0.47 11.48
N GLU A 45 2.17 0.44 10.79
CA GLU A 45 1.54 1.37 9.84
C GLU A 45 1.00 0.61 8.63
N ALA A 46 1.74 -0.39 8.14
CA ALA A 46 1.29 -1.26 7.06
C ALA A 46 -0.01 -2.01 7.43
N ARG A 47 -0.11 -2.54 8.66
CA ARG A 47 -1.33 -3.19 9.18
C ARG A 47 -2.50 -2.23 9.30
N GLU A 48 -2.28 -1.04 9.88
CA GLU A 48 -3.33 -0.01 10.00
C GLU A 48 -3.88 0.40 8.62
N ARG A 49 -3.01 0.51 7.61
CA ARG A 49 -3.41 0.82 6.24
C ARG A 49 -4.12 -0.34 5.56
N THR A 50 -3.71 -1.59 5.77
CA THR A 50 -4.44 -2.76 5.26
C THR A 50 -5.87 -2.82 5.81
N GLU A 51 -6.07 -2.53 7.10
CA GLU A 51 -7.42 -2.49 7.67
C GLU A 51 -8.28 -1.35 7.08
N GLN A 52 -7.67 -0.20 6.79
CA GLN A 52 -8.35 0.89 6.07
C GLN A 52 -8.67 0.51 4.62
N PHE A 53 -7.75 -0.18 3.95
CA PHE A 53 -7.95 -0.70 2.59
C PHE A 53 -9.16 -1.62 2.54
N ARG A 54 -9.25 -2.59 3.48
CA ARG A 54 -10.38 -3.53 3.57
C ARG A 54 -11.72 -2.81 3.75
N LYS A 55 -11.75 -1.76 4.58
CA LYS A 55 -12.96 -0.94 4.80
C LYS A 55 -13.34 -0.10 3.57
N ARG A 56 -12.35 0.44 2.86
CA ARG A 56 -12.57 1.34 1.72
C ARG A 56 -12.89 0.59 0.43
N PHE A 57 -12.34 -0.61 0.25
CA PHE A 57 -12.48 -1.42 -0.96
C PHE A 57 -12.97 -2.84 -0.64
N PRO A 58 -14.18 -2.99 -0.04
CA PRO A 58 -14.72 -4.32 0.24
C PRO A 58 -14.96 -5.06 -1.08
N GLY A 59 -14.31 -6.22 -1.25
CA GLY A 59 -14.40 -7.00 -2.49
C GLY A 59 -13.57 -6.47 -3.68
N GLY A 60 -12.66 -5.52 -3.44
CA GLY A 60 -11.75 -5.02 -4.48
C GLY A 60 -10.77 -6.10 -4.98
N LEU A 61 -10.44 -6.06 -6.28
CA LEU A 61 -9.56 -7.04 -6.93
C LEU A 61 -8.19 -7.18 -6.24
N LEU A 62 -7.67 -6.09 -5.66
CA LEU A 62 -6.36 -6.08 -5.01
C LEU A 62 -6.39 -6.53 -3.54
N LEU A 63 -7.57 -6.72 -2.93
CA LEU A 63 -7.68 -7.09 -1.52
C LEU A 63 -6.88 -8.37 -1.17
N PRO A 64 -6.94 -9.47 -1.96
CA PRO A 64 -6.13 -10.65 -1.67
C PRO A 64 -4.62 -10.40 -1.77
N SER A 65 -4.19 -9.49 -2.64
CA SER A 65 -2.77 -9.13 -2.78
C SER A 65 -2.28 -8.28 -1.61
N VAL A 66 -3.12 -7.36 -1.11
CA VAL A 66 -2.81 -6.55 0.08
C VAL A 66 -2.71 -7.42 1.32
N GLU A 67 -3.62 -8.37 1.50
CA GLU A 67 -3.61 -9.28 2.65
C GLU A 67 -2.33 -10.13 2.68
N ARG A 68 -1.94 -10.67 1.51
CA ARG A 68 -0.70 -11.45 1.38
C ARG A 68 0.57 -10.65 1.70
N THR A 69 0.58 -9.33 1.49
CA THR A 69 1.76 -8.50 1.80
C THR A 69 2.13 -8.60 3.27
N LEU A 70 1.16 -8.63 4.19
CA LEU A 70 1.44 -8.74 5.63
C LEU A 70 1.67 -10.17 6.11
N ASP A 71 1.14 -11.17 5.41
CA ASP A 71 1.34 -12.58 5.75
C ASP A 71 2.74 -13.09 5.35
N ALA A 72 3.43 -12.37 4.44
CA ALA A 72 4.76 -12.72 3.97
C ALA A 72 5.91 -12.20 4.85
N ALA A 73 5.61 -11.36 5.85
CA ALA A 73 6.60 -10.85 6.80
C ALA A 73 6.97 -11.96 7.81
N PRO A 74 8.27 -12.30 7.97
CA PRO A 74 8.74 -13.31 8.92
C PRO A 74 8.62 -12.88 10.39
#